data_AF-A0A959VIK8-F1
#
_entry.id   AF-A0A959VIK8-F1
#
_cell.length_a   1.000
_cell.length_b   1.000
_cell.length_c   1.000
_cell.angle_alpha   90.00
_cell.angle_beta   90.00
_cell.angle_gamma   90.00
#
_symmetry.space_group_name_H-M   'P 1'
#
loop_
_entity.id
_entity.type
_entity.pdbx_description
1 polymer ?
#
loop_
_entity_poly.entity_id
_entity_poly.type
_entity_poly.pdbx_seq_one_letter_code
_entity_poly.pdbx_strand_id
1 'polypeptide(L)'
;MRYFLYLRVLGHAVSALTKSLNSGDDRPTLLTKDGRVFDANQIAFQRRISLGMPIKEAKVILQGEARVLEYKPEQLEEAQQQFLNPCLIYSDRIQAINASEALVDLSAHPEPLDIACSLLRHIHRELSCPIVAGIAPTTWLAQRSSRLCET
;
A
#
# COMPACT_ATOMS: atom_id res chain seq x y z
N MET A 1 -22.40 -0.41 -15.58
CA MET A 1 -21.30 -1.39 -15.72
C MET A 1 -20.55 -1.44 -14.39
N ARG A 2 -20.08 -2.60 -13.91
CA ARG A 2 -19.36 -2.66 -12.63
C ARG A 2 -17.89 -2.34 -12.80
N TYR A 3 -17.31 -1.60 -11.87
CA TYR A 3 -15.88 -1.28 -11.83
C TYR A 3 -15.38 -1.23 -10.40
N PHE A 4 -14.32 -1.99 -10.15
CA PHE A 4 -13.62 -2.05 -8.88
C PHE A 4 -12.20 -1.55 -9.08
N LEU A 5 -11.79 -0.63 -8.22
CA LEU A 5 -10.43 -0.14 -8.13
C LEU A 5 -9.73 -0.84 -6.97
N TYR A 6 -8.71 -1.63 -7.27
CA TYR A 6 -7.77 -2.12 -6.26
C TYR A 6 -6.68 -1.09 -6.04
N LEU A 7 -6.32 -0.89 -4.77
CA LEU A 7 -5.32 0.07 -4.33
C LEU A 7 -4.37 -0.60 -3.33
N ARG A 8 -3.08 -0.34 -3.51
CA ARG A 8 -2.05 -0.63 -2.52
C ARG A 8 -1.06 0.52 -2.43
N VAL A 9 -0.84 1.04 -1.22
CA VAL A 9 0.15 2.10 -0.97
C VAL A 9 1.43 1.48 -0.42
N LEU A 10 2.53 1.60 -1.15
CA LEU A 10 3.81 1.00 -0.80
C LEU A 10 4.56 1.83 0.26
N GLY A 11 5.08 1.17 1.28
CA GLY A 11 5.86 1.79 2.35
C GLY A 11 5.04 2.60 3.36
N HIS A 12 3.71 2.70 3.18
CA HIS A 12 2.83 3.46 4.07
C HIS A 12 2.80 2.88 5.48
N ALA A 13 2.66 1.56 5.62
CA ALA A 13 2.59 0.92 6.93
C ALA A 13 3.94 0.98 7.66
N VAL A 14 5.04 0.81 6.91
CA VAL A 14 6.39 1.00 7.46
C VAL A 14 6.60 2.43 7.93
N SER A 15 6.23 3.42 7.10
CA SER A 15 6.37 4.84 7.40
C SER A 15 5.65 5.19 8.70
N ALA A 16 4.39 4.75 8.86
CA ALA A 16 3.60 4.97 10.06
C ALA A 16 4.29 4.43 11.33
N LEU A 17 4.81 3.20 11.28
CA LEU A 17 5.51 2.60 12.42
C LEU A 17 6.85 3.30 12.69
N THR A 18 7.58 3.73 11.66
CA THR A 18 8.87 4.39 11.84
C THR A 18 8.78 5.83 12.30
N LYS A 19 7.72 6.58 11.94
CA LYS A 19 7.46 7.93 12.47
C LYS A 19 7.38 7.91 14.00
N SER A 20 6.86 6.83 14.58
CA SER A 20 6.81 6.63 16.04
C SER A 20 8.17 6.28 16.68
N LEU A 21 9.17 5.90 15.88
CA LEU A 21 10.44 5.27 16.34
C LEU A 21 11.71 6.04 15.94
N ASN A 22 11.62 7.36 15.72
CA ASN A 22 12.63 8.30 15.20
C ASN A 22 12.70 8.39 13.66
N SER A 23 12.11 9.47 13.14
CA SER A 23 12.24 9.96 11.78
C SER A 23 13.67 10.47 11.52
N GLY A 24 14.49 9.66 10.83
CA GLY A 24 15.86 10.04 10.44
C GLY A 24 16.80 8.86 10.19
N ASP A 25 16.37 7.64 10.51
CA ASP A 25 17.13 6.42 10.22
C ASP A 25 16.91 5.97 8.77
N ASP A 26 17.96 6.12 7.95
CA ASP A 26 17.97 5.84 6.52
C ASP A 26 18.26 4.36 6.19
N ARG A 27 18.09 3.45 7.17
CA ARG A 27 18.31 2.02 6.93
C ARG A 27 17.11 1.35 6.25
N PRO A 28 17.34 0.28 5.47
CA PRO A 28 16.26 -0.55 4.94
C PRO A 28 15.36 -1.05 6.09
N THR A 29 14.05 -0.83 5.98
CA THR A 29 13.10 -1.29 6.99
C THR A 29 12.05 -2.16 6.34
N LEU A 30 11.85 -3.35 6.93
CA LEU A 30 10.89 -4.36 6.49
C LEU A 30 9.82 -4.52 7.55
N LEU A 31 8.55 -4.47 7.14
CA LEU A 31 7.43 -4.95 7.92
C LEU A 31 7.12 -6.39 7.49
N THR A 32 6.99 -7.30 8.45
CA THR A 32 6.85 -8.73 8.18
C THR A 32 5.57 -9.30 8.74
N LYS A 33 4.97 -10.22 7.99
CA LYS A 33 3.77 -10.98 8.39
C LYS A 33 3.94 -12.42 7.89
N ASP A 34 3.70 -13.41 8.74
CA ASP A 34 3.78 -14.83 8.39
C ASP A 34 5.12 -15.24 7.74
N GLY A 35 6.23 -14.67 8.25
CA GLY A 35 7.58 -14.92 7.75
C GLY A 35 7.91 -14.32 6.38
N ARG A 36 7.06 -13.43 5.86
CA ARG A 36 7.21 -12.77 4.56
C ARG A 36 7.21 -11.25 4.69
N VAL A 37 7.82 -10.56 3.72
CA VAL A 37 7.77 -9.10 3.61
C VAL A 37 6.34 -8.68 3.31
N PHE A 38 5.72 -8.02 4.28
CA PHE A 38 4.39 -7.45 4.16
C PHE A 38 4.45 -6.03 3.58
N ASP A 39 5.40 -5.21 4.01
CA ASP A 39 5.64 -3.86 3.46
C ASP A 39 7.11 -3.49 3.67
N ALA A 40 7.61 -2.47 2.97
CA ALA A 40 9.01 -2.07 3.04
C ALA A 40 9.18 -0.57 2.78
N ASN A 41 10.22 0.07 3.33
CA ASN A 41 10.53 1.45 2.95
C ASN A 41 11.17 1.54 1.54
N GLN A 42 11.25 2.75 0.99
CA GLN A 42 11.76 2.99 -0.36
C GLN A 42 13.17 2.43 -0.58
N ILE A 43 14.04 2.53 0.42
CA ILE A 43 15.43 2.06 0.35
C ILE A 43 15.49 0.54 0.20
N ALA A 44 14.64 -0.19 0.92
CA ALA A 44 14.52 -1.64 0.76
C ALA A 44 14.00 -2.00 -0.65
N PHE A 45 13.01 -1.28 -1.18
CA PHE A 45 12.54 -1.50 -2.56
C PHE A 45 13.63 -1.23 -3.61
N GLN A 46 14.42 -0.17 -3.46
CA GLN A 46 15.57 0.14 -4.33
C GLN A 46 16.62 -0.98 -4.32
N ARG A 47 16.78 -1.67 -3.19
CA ARG A 47 17.61 -2.88 -3.05
C ARG A 47 16.92 -4.16 -3.53
N ARG A 48 15.86 -4.05 -4.34
CA ARG A 48 15.12 -5.15 -4.98
C ARG A 48 14.36 -6.06 -4.03
N ILE A 49 14.02 -5.58 -2.83
CA ILE A 49 13.06 -6.28 -1.99
C ILE A 49 11.69 -6.20 -2.62
N SER A 50 11.00 -7.33 -2.65
CA SER A 50 9.65 -7.44 -3.17
C SER A 50 8.68 -7.86 -2.07
N LEU A 51 7.43 -7.43 -2.20
CA LEU A 51 6.35 -7.87 -1.32
C LEU A 51 6.15 -9.38 -1.45
N GLY A 52 5.81 -10.04 -0.34
CA GLY A 52 5.66 -11.49 -0.26
C GLY A 52 6.98 -12.27 -0.23
N MET A 53 8.13 -11.62 -0.43
CA MET A 53 9.45 -12.26 -0.34
C MET A 53 9.66 -12.89 1.06
N PRO A 54 10.18 -14.13 1.16
CA PRO A 54 10.54 -14.71 2.45
C PRO A 54 11.56 -13.85 3.20
N ILE A 55 11.39 -13.66 4.51
CA ILE A 55 12.28 -12.80 5.31
C ILE A 55 13.73 -13.28 5.31
N LYS A 56 13.95 -14.59 5.19
CA LYS A 56 15.31 -15.17 5.08
C LYS A 56 16.03 -14.68 3.82
N GLU A 57 15.33 -14.67 2.69
CA GLU A 57 15.86 -14.18 1.41
C GLU A 57 16.10 -12.67 1.46
N ALA A 58 15.13 -11.91 1.99
CA ALA A 58 15.27 -10.47 2.15
C ALA A 58 16.48 -10.09 3.03
N LYS A 59 16.73 -10.83 4.11
CA LYS A 59 17.91 -10.63 4.98
C LYS A 59 19.23 -10.88 4.26
N VAL A 60 19.29 -11.85 3.35
CA VAL A 60 20.47 -12.12 2.53
C VAL A 60 20.73 -10.96 1.56
N ILE A 61 19.69 -10.49 0.86
CA ILE A 61 19.79 -9.35 -0.07
C ILE A 61 20.25 -8.08 0.65
N LEU A 62 19.71 -7.83 1.84
CA LEU A 62 20.04 -6.64 2.64
C LEU A 62 21.27 -6.83 3.54
N GLN A 63 21.97 -7.96 3.44
CA GLN A 63 23.21 -8.26 4.19
C GLN A 63 23.08 -8.05 5.71
N GLY A 64 21.88 -8.24 6.27
CA GLY A 64 21.60 -8.06 7.70
C GLY A 64 21.48 -6.61 8.17
N GLU A 65 21.59 -5.60 7.30
CA GLU A 65 21.48 -4.18 7.67
C GLU A 65 20.04 -3.75 7.99
N ALA A 66 19.07 -4.58 7.65
CA ALA A 66 17.66 -4.23 7.68
C ALA A 66 17.09 -4.21 9.11
N ARG A 67 16.33 -3.15 9.42
CA ARG A 67 15.39 -3.16 10.54
C ARG A 67 14.21 -4.04 10.16
N VAL A 68 13.86 -5.01 11.01
CA VAL A 68 12.70 -5.88 10.79
C VAL A 68 11.67 -5.61 11.87
N LEU A 69 10.48 -5.21 11.43
CA LEU A 69 9.30 -4.98 12.25
C LEU A 69 8.29 -6.10 12.01
N GLU A 70 7.52 -6.42 13.04
CA GLU A 70 6.43 -7.40 12.97
C GLU A 70 5.10 -6.69 12.74
N TYR A 71 4.27 -7.24 11.86
CA TYR A 71 2.94 -6.71 11.56
C TYR A 71 2.00 -6.93 12.74
N LYS A 72 1.54 -5.80 13.30
CA LYS A 72 0.56 -5.74 14.39
C LYS A 72 -0.58 -4.82 13.97
N PRO A 73 -1.78 -5.36 13.65
CA PRO A 73 -2.92 -4.57 13.17
C PRO A 73 -3.23 -3.36 14.04
N GLU A 74 -3.17 -3.54 15.37
CA GLU A 74 -3.49 -2.52 16.37
C GLU A 74 -2.57 -1.29 16.30
N GLN A 75 -1.37 -1.43 15.76
CA GLN A 75 -0.41 -0.32 15.59
C GLN A 75 -0.59 0.43 14.28
N LEU A 76 -1.49 -0.03 13.41
CA LEU A 76 -1.66 0.46 12.04
C LEU A 76 -3.06 1.00 11.76
N GLU A 77 -3.94 1.08 12.76
CA GLU A 77 -5.29 1.61 12.61
C GLU A 77 -5.30 3.05 12.09
N GLU A 78 -4.46 3.91 12.66
CA GLU A 78 -4.34 5.31 12.22
C GLU A 78 -3.81 5.40 10.78
N ALA A 79 -2.78 4.60 10.46
CA ALA A 79 -2.25 4.53 9.10
C ALA A 79 -3.34 4.09 8.11
N GLN A 80 -4.12 3.07 8.48
CA GLN A 80 -5.23 2.61 7.66
C GLN A 80 -6.26 3.71 7.44
N GLN A 81 -6.64 4.47 8.48
CA GLN A 81 -7.56 5.59 8.34
C GLN A 81 -7.01 6.70 7.45
N GLN A 82 -5.73 7.07 7.59
CA GLN A 82 -5.07 8.05 6.71
C GLN A 82 -5.13 7.64 5.23
N PHE A 83 -5.07 6.34 4.95
CA PHE A 83 -5.21 5.79 3.60
C PHE A 83 -6.67 5.70 3.11
N LEU A 84 -7.60 5.28 3.97
CA LEU A 84 -9.00 5.06 3.58
C LEU A 84 -9.83 6.35 3.54
N ASN A 85 -9.51 7.35 4.36
CA ASN A 85 -10.27 8.60 4.44
C ASN A 85 -10.33 9.34 3.08
N PRO A 86 -9.24 9.47 2.31
CA PRO A 86 -9.32 10.03 0.95
C PRO A 86 -10.24 9.24 0.01
N CYS A 87 -10.36 7.92 0.19
CA CYS A 87 -11.24 7.09 -0.65
C CYS A 87 -12.72 7.43 -0.41
N LEU A 88 -13.10 7.82 0.81
CA LEU A 88 -14.50 8.13 1.18
C LEU A 88 -15.06 9.34 0.43
N ILE A 89 -14.20 10.23 -0.07
CA ILE A 89 -14.60 11.38 -0.90
C ILE A 89 -15.19 10.90 -2.23
N TYR A 90 -14.74 9.74 -2.71
CA TYR A 90 -15.12 9.20 -4.01
C TYR A 90 -16.11 8.05 -3.89
N SER A 91 -16.11 7.26 -2.83
CA SER A 91 -17.06 6.15 -2.67
C SER A 91 -17.26 5.79 -1.21
N ASP A 92 -18.50 5.49 -0.83
CA ASP A 92 -18.85 4.89 0.47
C ASP A 92 -18.71 3.36 0.47
N ARG A 93 -18.44 2.75 -0.69
CA ARG A 93 -18.29 1.31 -0.87
C ARG A 93 -16.82 0.92 -0.96
N ILE A 94 -16.19 0.90 0.21
CA ILE A 94 -14.78 0.55 0.35
C ILE A 94 -14.65 -0.74 1.16
N GLN A 95 -13.88 -1.69 0.65
CA GLN A 95 -13.49 -2.89 1.38
C GLN A 95 -12.01 -2.78 1.72
N ALA A 96 -11.70 -2.54 2.99
CA ALA A 96 -10.35 -2.60 3.50
C ALA A 96 -9.84 -4.06 3.50
N ILE A 97 -8.66 -4.29 2.93
CA ILE A 97 -7.99 -5.60 2.94
C ILE A 97 -6.98 -5.64 4.09
N ASN A 98 -6.20 -4.58 4.26
CA ASN A 98 -5.30 -4.37 5.39
C ASN A 98 -4.94 -2.86 5.50
N ALA A 99 -3.91 -2.54 6.29
CA ALA A 99 -3.52 -1.16 6.59
C ALA A 99 -3.11 -0.31 5.37
N SER A 100 -2.71 -0.94 4.26
CA SER A 100 -2.26 -0.23 3.06
C SER A 100 -2.93 -0.74 1.79
N GLU A 101 -3.99 -1.55 1.90
CA GLU A 101 -4.68 -2.15 0.77
C GLU A 101 -6.19 -2.05 0.89
N ALA A 102 -6.86 -1.71 -0.20
CA ALA A 102 -8.30 -1.65 -0.28
C ALA A 102 -8.83 -1.93 -1.69
N LEU A 103 -10.12 -2.26 -1.75
CA LEU A 103 -10.93 -2.26 -2.96
C LEU A 103 -11.98 -1.16 -2.83
N VAL A 104 -12.16 -0.38 -3.89
CA VAL A 104 -13.17 0.70 -3.97
C VAL A 104 -14.13 0.37 -5.11
N ASP A 105 -15.42 0.26 -4.81
CA ASP A 105 -16.46 0.12 -5.83
C ASP A 105 -16.76 1.50 -6.43
N LEU A 106 -16.47 1.64 -7.73
CA LEU A 106 -16.71 2.86 -8.51
C LEU A 106 -17.90 2.69 -9.47
N SER A 107 -18.67 1.61 -9.37
CA SER A 107 -19.75 1.28 -10.29
C SER A 107 -20.91 2.30 -10.29
N ALA A 108 -21.00 3.13 -9.26
CA ALA A 108 -22.00 4.19 -9.16
C ALA A 108 -21.62 5.47 -9.94
N HIS A 109 -20.36 5.59 -10.39
CA HIS A 109 -19.89 6.76 -11.11
C HIS A 109 -20.14 6.65 -12.61
N PRO A 110 -20.49 7.76 -13.29
CA PRO A 110 -20.65 7.78 -14.73
C PRO A 110 -19.33 7.52 -15.46
N GLU A 111 -18.22 8.05 -14.92
CA GLU A 111 -16.87 7.95 -15.51
C GLU A 111 -15.88 7.32 -14.50
N PRO A 112 -15.94 6.00 -14.27
CA PRO A 112 -15.20 5.33 -13.18
C PRO A 112 -13.67 5.41 -13.36
N LEU A 113 -13.18 5.52 -14.60
CA LEU A 113 -11.74 5.66 -14.88
C LEU A 113 -11.21 7.04 -14.46
N ASP A 114 -11.94 8.12 -14.76
CA ASP A 114 -11.55 9.48 -14.38
C ASP A 114 -11.61 9.67 -12.87
N ILE A 115 -12.62 9.07 -12.22
CA ILE A 115 -12.73 9.04 -10.77
C ILE A 115 -11.56 8.27 -10.15
N ALA A 116 -11.20 7.10 -10.70
CA ALA A 116 -10.04 6.35 -10.23
C ALA A 116 -8.75 7.15 -10.34
N CYS A 117 -8.50 7.80 -11.49
CA CYS A 117 -7.34 8.67 -11.67
C CYS A 117 -7.30 9.83 -10.67
N SER A 118 -8.46 10.46 -10.41
CA SER A 118 -8.58 11.56 -9.46
C SER A 118 -8.30 11.10 -8.03
N LEU A 119 -8.86 9.94 -7.64
CA LEU A 119 -8.61 9.31 -6.35
C LEU A 119 -7.13 8.97 -6.17
N LEU A 120 -6.48 8.37 -7.17
CA LEU A 120 -5.06 8.01 -7.11
C LEU A 120 -4.17 9.24 -6.91
N ARG A 121 -4.42 10.33 -7.66
CA ARG A 121 -3.70 11.59 -7.49
C ARG A 121 -3.93 12.20 -6.11
N HIS A 122 -5.14 12.09 -5.57
CA HIS A 122 -5.46 12.57 -4.23
C HIS A 122 -4.65 11.81 -3.18
N ILE A 123 -4.71 10.47 -3.19
CA ILE A 123 -3.95 9.63 -2.25
C ILE A 123 -2.44 9.90 -2.37
N HIS A 124 -1.92 10.05 -3.59
CA HIS A 124 -0.51 10.32 -3.80
C HIS A 124 -0.09 11.66 -3.18
N ARG A 125 -0.91 12.71 -3.32
CA ARG A 125 -0.64 14.02 -2.70
C ARG A 125 -0.64 13.97 -1.18
N GLU A 126 -1.59 13.24 -0.59
CA GLU A 126 -1.72 13.15 0.88
C GLU A 126 -0.60 12.31 1.50
N LEU A 127 -0.27 11.16 0.90
CA LEU A 127 0.64 10.19 1.51
C LEU A 127 2.08 10.29 0.99
N SER A 128 2.31 10.95 -0.16
CA SER A 128 3.61 11.02 -0.83
C SER A 128 4.28 9.65 -1.01
N CYS A 129 3.49 8.60 -1.16
CA CYS A 129 3.94 7.22 -1.29
C CYS A 129 3.64 6.68 -2.70
N PRO A 130 4.44 5.72 -3.21
CA PRO A 130 4.12 5.02 -4.44
C PRO A 130 2.84 4.19 -4.30
N ILE A 131 2.01 4.20 -5.34
CA ILE A 131 0.73 3.48 -5.36
C ILE A 131 0.78 2.41 -6.44
N VAL A 132 0.35 1.20 -6.09
CA VAL A 132 0.03 0.12 -7.02
C VAL A 132 -1.48 0.05 -7.14
N ALA A 133 -2.01 0.19 -8.35
CA ALA A 133 -3.45 0.15 -8.56
C ALA A 133 -3.83 -0.56 -9.85
N GLY A 134 -5.04 -1.10 -9.87
CA GLY A 134 -5.65 -1.72 -11.04
C GLY A 134 -7.16 -1.55 -10.99
N ILE A 135 -7.77 -1.30 -12.14
CA ILE A 135 -9.22 -1.15 -12.26
C ILE A 135 -9.76 -2.22 -13.21
N ALA A 136 -10.84 -2.89 -12.81
CA ALA A 136 -11.47 -3.92 -13.63
C ALA A 136 -12.94 -4.17 -13.24
N PRO A 137 -13.73 -4.88 -14.06
CA PRO A 137 -15.11 -5.22 -13.73
C PRO A 137 -15.31 -6.18 -12.55
N THR A 138 -14.23 -6.81 -12.07
CA THR A 138 -14.24 -7.74 -10.94
C THR A 138 -13.03 -7.51 -10.05
N THR A 139 -13.18 -7.72 -8.74
CA THR A 139 -12.14 -7.45 -7.73
C THR A 139 -10.84 -8.23 -7.97
N TRP A 140 -10.91 -9.53 -8.27
CA TRP A 140 -9.71 -10.35 -8.51
C TRP A 140 -8.91 -9.89 -9.73
N LEU A 141 -9.61 -9.45 -10.79
CA LEU A 141 -8.96 -8.95 -12.00
C LEU A 141 -8.33 -7.58 -11.75
N ALA A 142 -8.99 -6.72 -10.97
CA ALA A 142 -8.44 -5.42 -10.56
C ALA A 142 -7.15 -5.58 -9.76
N GLN A 143 -7.12 -6.55 -8.84
CA GLN A 143 -5.91 -6.88 -8.08
C GLN A 143 -4.82 -7.45 -8.99
N ARG A 144 -5.14 -8.37 -9.90
CA ARG A 144 -4.17 -9.03 -10.77
C ARG A 144 -3.64 -8.13 -11.88
N SER A 145 -4.44 -7.17 -12.35
CA SER A 145 -4.05 -6.18 -13.35
C SER A 145 -3.28 -5.00 -12.76
N SER A 146 -3.18 -4.94 -11.42
CA SER A 146 -2.58 -3.81 -10.74
C SER A 146 -1.10 -3.63 -11.08
N ARG A 147 -0.70 -2.38 -11.26
CA ARG A 147 0.67 -1.98 -11.58
C ARG A 147 1.03 -0.74 -10.78
N LEU A 148 2.33 -0.50 -10.64
CA LEU A 148 2.84 0.76 -10.13
C LEU A 148 2.30 1.90 -10.99
N CYS A 149 1.66 2.88 -10.36
CA CYS A 149 1.14 4.05 -11.04
C CYS A 149 2.24 5.10 -11.25
N GLU A 150 2.26 5.71 -12.43
CA GLU A 150 2.96 6.96 -12.68
C GLU A 150 2.01 8.09 -12.26
N THR A 151 2.12 8.54 -11.01
CA THR A 151 1.25 9.58 -10.42
C THR A 151 1.89 10.95 -10.43
#